data_AF-A0A914DJI1-F1
#
_entry.id   AF-A0A914DJI1-F1
#
_cell.length_a   1.000
_cell.length_b   1.000
_cell.length_c   1.000
_cell.angle_alpha   90.00
_cell.angle_beta   90.00
_cell.angle_gamma   90.00
#
_symmetry.space_group_name_H-M   'P 1'
#
loop_
_entity.id
_entity.type
_entity.pdbx_description
1 polymer ?
#
loop_
_entity_poly.entity_id
_entity_poly.type
_entity_poly.pdbx_seq_one_letter_code
_entity_poly.pdbx_strand_id
1 'polypeptide(L)'
;MKVFVTVSYALLCYSIFYGVPTILQMLCYYFSITGWVKDTSTYFIVYGGEFHGILNASIYTFKHQEFRNYSKQLIYKVTGKMKPISSTNFNNTTQGKILLQRTNTAQTNSKIFIVRK
;
A
#
# COMPACT_ATOMS: atom_id res chain seq x y z
N MET A 1 10.79 10.14 -7.41
CA MET A 1 9.79 11.21 -7.22
C MET A 1 8.44 10.75 -6.64
N LYS A 2 7.90 9.56 -6.99
CA LYS A 2 6.58 9.10 -6.50
C LYS A 2 6.50 8.83 -5.00
N VAL A 3 7.55 8.30 -4.39
CA VAL A 3 7.63 8.03 -2.93
C VAL A 3 7.51 9.31 -2.12
N PHE A 4 8.24 10.37 -2.52
CA PHE A 4 8.19 11.68 -1.85
C PHE A 4 6.77 12.24 -1.82
N VAL A 5 6.05 12.20 -2.94
CA VAL A 5 4.65 12.64 -3.02
C VAL A 5 3.77 11.84 -2.06
N THR A 6 3.91 10.51 -2.00
CA THR A 6 3.15 9.66 -1.07
C THR A 6 3.43 10.01 0.40
N VAL A 7 4.69 10.23 0.75
CA VAL A 7 5.10 10.63 2.10
C VAL A 7 4.56 12.03 2.46
N SER A 8 4.63 13.00 1.54
CA SER A 8 4.04 14.32 1.74
C SER A 8 2.53 14.25 1.99
N TYR A 9 1.80 13.43 1.23
CA TYR A 9 0.36 13.23 1.46
C TYR A 9 0.09 12.58 2.83
N ALA A 10 0.87 11.58 3.24
CA ALA A 10 0.71 10.95 4.54
C ALA A 10 0.97 11.94 5.69
N LEU A 11 2.02 12.77 5.60
CA LEU A 11 2.32 13.82 6.58
C LEU A 11 1.24 14.90 6.65
N LEU A 12 0.66 15.26 5.51
CA LEU A 12 -0.42 16.24 5.45
C LEU A 12 -1.71 15.69 6.08
N CYS A 13 -2.03 14.42 5.83
CA CYS A 13 -3.16 13.75 6.47
C CYS A 13 -2.94 13.64 7.99
N TYR A 14 -1.75 13.26 8.43
CA TYR A 14 -1.41 13.20 9.86
C TYR A 14 -1.58 14.56 10.55
N SER A 15 -1.11 15.63 9.90
CA SER A 15 -1.25 17.00 10.44
C SER A 15 -2.71 17.41 10.61
N ILE A 16 -3.58 17.10 9.64
CA ILE A 16 -5.01 17.48 9.68
C ILE A 16 -5.77 16.67 10.71
N PHE A 17 -5.60 15.35 10.72
CA PHE A 17 -6.43 14.46 11.54
C PHE A 17 -5.90 14.24 12.96
N TYR A 18 -4.62 14.56 13.21
CA TYR A 18 -3.97 14.31 14.49
C TYR A 18 -3.25 15.54 15.04
N GLY A 19 -2.37 16.16 14.24
CA GLY A 19 -1.53 17.27 14.70
C GLY A 19 -2.33 18.49 15.17
N VAL A 20 -3.11 19.09 14.27
CA VAL A 20 -3.91 20.29 14.55
C VAL A 20 -4.93 20.05 15.67
N PRO A 21 -5.73 18.96 15.66
CA PRO A 21 -6.69 18.68 16.73
C PRO A 21 -6.03 18.49 18.09
N THR A 22 -4.85 17.85 18.16
CA THR A 22 -4.10 17.66 19.41
C THR A 22 -3.60 18.99 19.98
N ILE A 23 -3.05 19.86 19.13
CA ILE A 23 -2.63 21.20 19.55
C ILE A 23 -3.83 21.99 20.05
N LEU A 24 -4.96 21.95 19.34
CA LEU A 24 -6.20 22.60 19.75
C LEU A 24 -6.69 22.09 21.11
N GLN A 25 -6.62 20.77 21.35
CA GLN A 25 -6.97 20.18 22.63
C GLN A 25 -6.05 20.66 23.77
N MET A 26 -4.74 20.74 23.53
CA MET A 26 -3.77 21.27 24.49
C MET A 26 -4.04 22.74 24.83
N LEU A 27 -4.38 23.56 23.84
CA LEU A 27 -4.78 24.95 24.06
C LEU A 27 -6.07 25.04 24.87
N CYS A 28 -7.07 24.21 24.57
CA CYS A 28 -8.30 24.16 25.37
C CYS A 28 -8.01 23.81 26.83
N TYR A 29 -7.08 22.87 27.07
CA TYR A 29 -6.67 22.52 28.42
C TYR A 29 -5.94 23.68 29.12
N TYR A 30 -4.97 24.31 28.44
CA TYR A 30 -4.19 25.42 28.97
C TYR A 30 -5.05 26.62 29.36
N PHE A 31 -6.04 26.97 28.53
CA PHE A 31 -6.95 28.10 28.78
C PHE A 31 -8.20 27.72 29.59
N SER A 32 -8.28 26.49 30.11
CA SER A 32 -9.47 25.98 30.82
C SER A 32 -10.78 26.14 30.03
N ILE A 33 -10.71 26.01 28.70
CA ILE A 33 -11.87 26.07 27.80
C ILE A 33 -12.69 24.80 27.99
N THR A 34 -13.95 24.97 28.40
CA THR A 34 -14.92 23.89 28.58
C THR A 34 -16.03 23.97 27.53
N GLY A 35 -16.71 22.84 27.29
CA GLY A 35 -17.87 22.75 26.40
C GLY A 35 -17.52 22.33 24.98
N TRP A 36 -18.38 22.72 24.04
CA TRP A 36 -18.45 22.12 22.71
C TRP A 36 -17.13 22.11 21.93
N VAL A 37 -16.27 23.12 22.08
CA VAL A 37 -14.98 23.19 21.37
C VAL A 37 -14.05 22.04 21.79
N LYS A 38 -13.90 21.82 23.10
CA LYS A 38 -13.06 20.77 23.67
C LYS A 38 -13.61 19.37 23.35
N ASP A 39 -14.92 19.21 23.42
CA ASP A 39 -15.57 17.93 23.11
C ASP A 39 -15.42 17.61 21.62
N THR A 40 -15.63 18.60 20.75
CA THR A 40 -15.47 18.46 19.29
C THR A 40 -14.03 18.11 18.91
N SER A 41 -13.02 18.77 19.50
CA SER A 41 -11.62 18.40 19.23
C SER A 41 -11.30 16.99 19.70
N THR A 42 -11.85 16.56 20.84
CA THR A 42 -11.69 15.19 21.34
C THR A 42 -12.30 14.16 20.37
N TYR A 43 -13.54 14.38 19.92
CA TYR A 43 -14.17 13.51 18.94
C TYR A 43 -13.42 13.49 17.61
N PHE A 44 -12.91 14.65 17.17
CA PHE A 44 -12.14 14.74 15.94
C PHE A 44 -10.81 13.98 16.03
N ILE A 45 -10.14 13.97 17.18
CA ILE A 45 -8.92 13.15 17.38
C ILE A 45 -9.27 11.65 17.30
N VAL A 46 -10.33 11.22 17.99
CA VAL A 46 -10.72 9.81 18.05
C VAL A 46 -11.15 9.30 16.68
N TYR A 47 -12.15 9.92 16.06
CA TYR A 47 -12.68 9.48 14.77
C TYR A 47 -11.78 9.87 13.58
N GLY A 48 -11.09 11.00 13.68
CA GLY A 48 -10.11 11.42 12.67
C GLY A 48 -8.91 10.47 12.61
N GLY A 49 -8.50 9.89 13.75
CA GLY A 49 -7.47 8.85 13.79
C GLY A 49 -7.85 7.59 13.00
N GLU A 50 -9.08 7.11 13.15
CA GLU A 50 -9.60 5.97 12.38
C GLU A 50 -9.67 6.29 10.88
N PHE A 51 -10.21 7.46 10.54
CA PHE A 51 -10.30 7.91 9.15
C PHE A 51 -8.92 8.07 8.51
N HIS A 52 -7.94 8.60 9.25
CA HIS A 52 -6.54 8.69 8.83
C HIS A 52 -5.93 7.32 8.51
N GLY A 53 -6.24 6.29 9.30
CA GLY A 53 -5.80 4.91 9.03
C GLY A 53 -6.32 4.39 7.68
N ILE A 54 -7.61 4.58 7.41
CA ILE A 54 -8.26 4.20 6.14
C ILE A 54 -7.67 4.99 4.97
N LEU A 55 -7.47 6.30 5.16
CA LEU A 55 -6.96 7.20 4.14
C LEU A 55 -5.50 6.85 3.77
N ASN A 56 -4.64 6.56 4.75
CA ASN A 56 -3.28 6.11 4.50
C ASN A 56 -3.25 4.78 3.75
N ALA A 57 -4.01 3.77 4.20
CA ALA A 57 -4.11 2.49 3.50
C ALA A 57 -4.53 2.68 2.02
N SER A 58 -5.46 3.60 1.79
CA SER A 58 -5.91 3.98 0.45
C SER A 58 -4.79 4.67 -0.35
N ILE A 59 -4.10 5.66 0.22
CA ILE A 59 -2.99 6.36 -0.43
C ILE A 59 -1.89 5.37 -0.85
N TYR A 60 -1.50 4.43 0.01
CA TYR A 60 -0.52 3.40 -0.33
C TYR A 60 -1.03 2.46 -1.43
N THR A 61 -2.28 2.01 -1.35
CA THR A 61 -2.89 1.14 -2.36
C THR A 61 -3.00 1.82 -3.73
N PHE A 62 -3.33 3.12 -3.78
CA PHE A 62 -3.56 3.86 -5.02
C PHE A 62 -2.35 4.61 -5.57
N LYS A 63 -1.28 4.83 -4.80
CA LYS A 63 -0.08 5.56 -5.26
C LYS A 63 1.17 4.69 -5.29
N HIS A 64 1.30 3.69 -4.41
CA HIS A 64 2.44 2.78 -4.41
C HIS A 64 2.19 1.61 -5.38
N GLN A 65 2.95 1.57 -6.48
CA GLN A 65 2.76 0.57 -7.54
C GLN A 65 2.93 -0.87 -7.01
N GLU A 66 3.91 -1.08 -6.15
CA GLU A 66 4.20 -2.38 -5.53
C GLU A 66 3.04 -2.86 -4.66
N PHE A 67 2.54 -1.98 -3.79
CA PHE A 67 1.42 -2.29 -2.89
C PHE A 67 0.15 -2.59 -3.69
N ARG A 68 -0.11 -1.83 -4.76
CA ARG A 68 -1.24 -2.09 -5.67
C ARG A 68 -1.16 -3.45 -6.35
N ASN A 69 0.03 -3.82 -6.80
CA ASN A 69 0.26 -5.12 -7.45
C ASN A 69 0.06 -6.25 -6.44
N TYR A 70 0.53 -6.09 -5.21
CA TYR A 70 0.33 -7.04 -4.12
C TYR A 70 -1.15 -7.18 -3.75
N SER A 71 -1.86 -6.07 -3.54
CA SER A 71 -3.30 -6.09 -3.24
C SER A 71 -4.12 -6.75 -4.35
N LYS A 72 -3.77 -6.50 -5.62
CA LYS A 72 -4.38 -7.20 -6.76
C LYS A 72 -4.14 -8.71 -6.67
N GLN A 73 -2.90 -9.15 -6.48
CA GLN A 73 -2.57 -10.57 -6.33
C GLN A 73 -3.32 -11.22 -5.18
N LEU A 74 -3.45 -10.53 -4.03
CA LEU A 74 -4.20 -11.01 -2.88
C LEU A 74 -5.70 -11.18 -3.21
N ILE A 75 -6.32 -10.17 -3.81
CA ILE A 75 -7.74 -10.22 -4.23
C ILE A 75 -7.95 -11.37 -5.24
N TYR A 76 -7.05 -11.55 -6.20
CA TYR A 76 -7.14 -12.64 -7.17
C TYR A 76 -6.94 -14.02 -6.53
N LYS A 77 -6.07 -14.15 -5.52
CA LYS A 77 -5.86 -15.39 -4.76
C LYS A 77 -7.11 -15.77 -3.95
N VAL A 78 -7.77 -14.78 -3.34
CA VAL A 78 -8.98 -14.99 -2.53
C VAL A 78 -10.22 -15.26 -3.39
N THR A 79 -10.35 -14.61 -4.55
CA THR A 79 -11.54 -14.73 -5.41
C THR A 79 -11.48 -15.88 -6.42
N GLY A 80 -10.37 -16.60 -6.53
CA GLY A 80 -10.20 -17.76 -7.41
C GLY A 80 -10.26 -17.45 -8.92
N LYS A 81 -10.47 -16.20 -9.32
CA LYS A 81 -10.56 -15.77 -10.72
C LYS A 81 -9.17 -15.38 -11.23
N MET A 82 -8.35 -16.38 -11.53
CA MET A 82 -7.13 -16.15 -12.32
C MET A 82 -7.51 -15.72 -13.74
N LYS A 83 -7.37 -14.43 -14.07
CA LYS A 83 -6.99 -14.10 -15.45
C LYS A 83 -5.47 -14.28 -15.53
N PRO A 84 -4.95 -15.07 -16.48
CA PRO A 84 -3.52 -15.16 -16.69
C PRO A 84 -3.00 -13.73 -16.93
N ILE A 85 -2.04 -13.32 -16.12
CA ILE A 85 -1.29 -12.09 -16.36
C ILE A 85 -0.67 -12.29 -17.73
N SER A 86 -1.15 -11.56 -18.75
CA SER A 86 -0.54 -11.64 -20.06
C SER A 86 0.92 -11.22 -19.90
N SER A 87 1.83 -12.14 -20.21
CA SER A 87 3.28 -12.02 -20.13
C SER A 87 3.88 -10.93 -21.03
N THR A 88 3.05 -10.09 -21.65
CA THR A 88 3.44 -9.08 -22.63
C THR A 88 4.42 -8.03 -22.12
N ASN A 89 4.52 -7.79 -20.79
CA ASN A 89 5.53 -6.88 -20.23
C ASN A 89 6.70 -7.56 -19.50
N PHE A 90 6.65 -8.87 -19.26
CA PHE A 90 7.80 -9.58 -18.68
C PHE A 90 8.87 -9.86 -19.74
N ASN A 91 8.45 -10.05 -21.00
CA ASN A 91 9.34 -10.29 -22.14
C ASN A 91 10.17 -9.05 -22.54
N ASN A 92 9.82 -7.85 -22.07
CA ASN A 92 10.48 -6.60 -22.47
C ASN A 92 11.51 -6.07 -21.47
N THR A 93 11.68 -6.74 -20.33
CA THR A 93 12.79 -6.43 -19.40
C THR A 93 13.91 -7.45 -19.58
N THR A 94 15.15 -6.98 -19.67
CA THR A 94 16.35 -7.82 -19.87
C THR A 94 16.44 -8.93 -18.82
N GLN A 95 16.00 -8.67 -17.59
CA GLN A 95 15.95 -9.64 -16.50
C GLN A 95 14.88 -10.73 -16.71
N GLY A 96 13.72 -10.40 -17.28
CA GLY A 96 12.66 -11.38 -17.58
C GLY A 96 13.07 -12.39 -18.66
N LYS A 97 13.84 -11.93 -19.66
CA LYS A 97 14.42 -12.82 -20.69
C LYS A 97 15.46 -13.79 -20.11
N ILE A 98 16.32 -13.32 -19.21
CA ILE A 98 17.37 -14.15 -18.57
C ILE A 98 16.74 -15.22 -17.66
N LEU A 99 15.69 -14.87 -16.91
CA LEU A 99 15.02 -15.82 -16.04
C LEU A 99 14.30 -16.93 -16.84
N LEU A 100 13.61 -16.57 -17.94
CA LEU A 100 12.93 -17.52 -18.83
C LEU A 100 13.89 -18.45 -19.58
N GLN A 101 15.07 -17.95 -19.99
CA GLN A 101 16.11 -18.80 -20.55
C GLN A 101 16.56 -19.85 -19.53
N ARG A 102 16.80 -19.46 -18.27
CA ARG A 102 17.23 -20.37 -17.20
C ARG A 102 16.18 -21.44 -16.88
N THR A 103 14.89 -21.11 -16.87
CA THR A 103 13.82 -22.11 -16.66
C THR A 103 13.69 -23.08 -17.83
N ASN A 104 13.85 -22.62 -19.07
CA ASN A 104 13.83 -23.51 -20.23
C ASN A 104 15.04 -24.46 -20.24
N THR A 105 16.24 -24.02 -19.85
CA THR A 105 17.41 -24.92 -19.74
C THR A 105 17.20 -25.96 -18.63
N ALA A 106 16.61 -25.57 -17.49
CA ALA A 106 16.32 -26.48 -16.39
C ALA A 106 15.25 -27.53 -16.76
N GLN A 107 14.23 -27.16 -17.53
CA GLN A 107 13.21 -28.10 -18.03
C GLN A 107 13.77 -29.09 -19.06
N THR A 108 14.67 -28.65 -19.94
CA THR A 108 15.30 -29.56 -20.92
C THR A 108 16.21 -30.57 -20.22
N ASN A 109 16.98 -30.14 -19.23
CA ASN A 109 17.85 -31.03 -18.46
C ASN A 109 17.09 -32.06 -17.61
N SER A 110 15.92 -31.68 -17.07
CA SER A 110 15.08 -32.61 -16.30
C SER A 110 14.35 -33.63 -17.16
N LYS A 111 14.00 -33.31 -18.41
CA LYS A 111 13.47 -34.30 -19.37
C LYS A 111 14.53 -35.29 -19.87
N ILE A 112 15.77 -34.84 -20.08
CA ILE A 112 16.87 -35.73 -20.51
C ILE A 112 17.18 -36.80 -19.44
N PHE A 113 17.01 -36.48 -18.15
CA PHE A 113 17.21 -37.44 -17.06
C PHE A 113 16.13 -38.52 -16.94
N ILE A 114 14.92 -38.29 -17.45
CA ILE A 114 13.81 -39.26 -17.38
C ILE A 114 13.88 -40.27 -18.54
N VAL A 115 14.47 -39.89 -19.68
CA VAL A 115 14.59 -40.78 -20.86
C VAL A 115 15.78 -41.77 -20.74
N ARG A 116 16.66 -41.62 -19.73
CA ARG A 116 17.83 -42.49 -19.52
C ARG A 116 17.71 -43.46 -18.32
N LYS A 117 16.49 -43.78 -17.88
CA LYS A 117 16.25 -44.86 -16.90
C LYS A 117 15.57 -46.05 -17.56
#